data_AF-A0A1Y6LKK2-F1
#
_entry.id   AF-A0A1Y6LKK2-F1
#
_cell.length_a   1.000
_cell.length_b   1.000
_cell.length_c   1.000
_cell.angle_alpha   90.00
_cell.angle_beta   90.00
_cell.angle_gamma   90.00
#
_symmetry.space_group_name_H-M   'P 1'
#
loop_
_entity.id
_entity.type
_entity.pdbx_description
1 polymer ?
#
loop_
_entity_poly.entity_id
_entity_poly.type
_entity_poly.pdbx_seq_one_letter_code
_entity_poly.pdbx_strand_id
1 'polypeptide(L)'
;MALGMLIGPHASVDACHTIAAMQAVLGCSQHDIEQLQSLVIQCLSNNPESGYERTWSTIIHANIFWREILAGHRRRGFPRSADSPRSDSQLPADFHTSVEAVKDHMFRTGMSELGKTTARQGDVAAEKLAAKRKWNQDRDQDDEEPQQVRKTKKEEKQPANAPSLPLQAAQTNDDGRPCERHSPNGTTKMTPELPTYLQTTQGQHAADEVSQIGRMPVDEGSARCSEVPTLASPVTLLDGRPRNLGTLDPPSKHTVMQAMEAFLESEMTAHVKQAKIDAEIKGKLDERERDLKKRESLVAEWSATSALKDAEQEKKLAAVETKHNEMLSQEGKFLAERQQLSELKIALATQEQKLATHEKKLSAQAKRQASQEDLLRKKASDLQSRAVKADQDEKMKQKSDMTAKLKQERQLAKEKATWESEMTKRIQAELMERMKRALHGQ
;
A
#
# COMPACT_ATOMS: atom_id res chain seq x y z
N MET A 1 -11.04 45.59 -18.01
CA MET A 1 -12.28 45.40 -17.23
C MET A 1 -13.20 44.29 -17.75
N ALA A 2 -12.84 43.49 -18.78
CA ALA A 2 -13.72 42.44 -19.32
C ALA A 2 -13.55 41.02 -18.71
N LEU A 3 -12.48 40.76 -17.93
CA LEU A 3 -12.22 39.43 -17.36
C LEU A 3 -13.00 39.15 -16.06
N GLY A 4 -13.34 40.19 -15.28
CA GLY A 4 -14.12 40.04 -14.04
C GLY A 4 -15.58 39.64 -14.26
N MET A 5 -16.07 39.63 -15.50
CA MET A 5 -17.42 39.17 -15.86
C MET A 5 -17.47 37.73 -16.37
N LEU A 6 -16.33 37.14 -16.77
CA LEU A 6 -16.30 35.79 -17.38
C LEU A 6 -16.06 34.68 -16.36
N ILE A 7 -15.52 35.01 -15.18
CA ILE A 7 -15.23 34.04 -14.13
C ILE A 7 -16.00 34.50 -12.89
N GLY A 8 -17.30 34.22 -12.85
CA GLY A 8 -18.04 34.30 -11.60
C GLY A 8 -17.43 33.32 -10.57
N PRO A 9 -17.60 33.56 -9.26
CA PRO A 9 -17.02 32.74 -8.18
C PRO A 9 -17.44 31.25 -8.16
N HIS A 10 -18.26 30.82 -9.14
CA HIS A 10 -18.80 29.47 -9.27
C HIS A 10 -18.64 28.86 -10.67
N ALA A 11 -17.95 29.51 -11.60
CA ALA A 11 -17.71 28.90 -12.92
C ALA A 11 -16.77 27.69 -12.75
N SER A 12 -17.19 26.51 -13.19
CA SER A 12 -16.28 25.35 -13.26
C SER A 12 -15.17 25.70 -14.23
N VAL A 13 -13.98 25.92 -13.68
CA VAL A 13 -12.81 26.26 -14.47
C VAL A 13 -12.46 25.02 -15.29
N ASP A 14 -12.88 24.97 -16.55
CA ASP A 14 -12.41 23.93 -17.48
C ASP A 14 -10.94 24.21 -17.86
N ALA A 15 -10.27 23.23 -18.49
CA ALA A 15 -8.87 23.38 -18.91
C ALA A 15 -8.61 24.64 -19.76
N CYS A 16 -9.54 25.02 -20.64
CA CYS A 16 -9.48 26.26 -21.42
C CYS A 16 -9.53 27.52 -20.55
N HIS A 17 -10.30 27.49 -19.46
CA HIS A 17 -10.40 28.61 -18.52
C HIS A 17 -9.14 28.74 -17.66
N THR A 18 -8.50 27.63 -17.28
CA THR A 18 -7.22 27.67 -16.55
C THR A 18 -6.11 28.28 -17.40
N ILE A 19 -6.03 27.92 -18.68
CA ILE A 19 -5.04 28.50 -19.61
C ILE A 19 -5.29 30.00 -19.79
N ALA A 20 -6.53 30.39 -20.06
CA ALA A 20 -6.89 31.81 -20.22
C ALA A 20 -6.66 32.61 -18.92
N ALA A 21 -6.98 32.04 -17.75
CA ALA A 21 -6.73 32.66 -16.45
C ALA A 21 -5.24 32.81 -16.17
N MET A 22 -4.41 31.80 -16.44
CA MET A 22 -2.95 31.91 -16.29
C MET A 22 -2.33 32.93 -17.24
N GLN A 23 -2.79 32.98 -18.49
CA GLN A 23 -2.36 34.00 -19.44
C GLN A 23 -2.75 35.41 -18.95
N ALA A 24 -3.98 35.58 -18.45
CA ALA A 24 -4.49 36.86 -17.99
C ALA A 24 -3.90 37.34 -16.65
N VAL A 25 -3.74 36.43 -15.69
CA VAL A 25 -3.34 36.74 -14.31
C VAL A 25 -1.82 36.76 -14.17
N LEU A 26 -1.14 35.78 -14.76
CA LEU A 26 0.30 35.56 -14.60
C LEU A 26 1.13 36.06 -15.79
N GLY A 27 0.51 36.31 -16.94
CA GLY A 27 1.24 36.65 -18.18
C GLY A 27 2.10 35.50 -18.69
N CYS A 28 1.78 34.26 -18.31
CA CYS A 28 2.48 33.07 -18.75
C CYS A 28 2.15 32.76 -20.21
N SER A 29 3.14 32.31 -20.98
CA SER A 29 2.88 31.74 -22.30
C SER A 29 2.19 30.37 -22.15
N GLN A 30 1.54 29.90 -23.21
CA GLN A 30 0.97 28.53 -23.21
C GLN A 30 2.04 27.48 -22.91
N HIS A 31 3.26 27.66 -23.43
CA HIS A 31 4.38 26.77 -23.15
C HIS A 31 4.76 26.74 -21.66
N ASP A 32 4.77 27.89 -20.98
CA ASP A 32 5.05 27.94 -19.54
C ASP A 32 3.96 27.17 -18.76
N ILE A 33 2.69 27.29 -19.18
CA ILE A 33 1.56 26.60 -18.54
C ILE A 33 1.69 25.08 -18.70
N GLU A 34 2.03 24.61 -19.91
CA GLU A 34 2.28 23.19 -20.20
C GLU A 34 3.48 22.65 -19.40
N GLN A 35 4.53 23.45 -19.22
CA GLN A 35 5.65 23.09 -18.36
C GLN A 35 5.23 22.97 -16.90
N LEU A 36 4.43 23.90 -16.37
CA LEU A 36 3.92 23.82 -15.00
C LEU A 36 3.02 22.60 -14.80
N GLN A 37 2.15 22.30 -15.76
CA GLN A 37 1.33 21.08 -15.75
C GLN A 37 2.19 19.83 -15.68
N SER A 38 3.24 19.77 -16.49
CA SER A 38 4.20 18.66 -16.51
C SER A 38 4.91 18.51 -15.16
N LEU A 39 5.32 19.61 -14.53
CA LEU A 39 5.95 19.61 -13.20
C LEU A 39 4.99 19.12 -12.11
N VAL A 40 3.72 19.53 -12.16
CA VAL A 40 2.68 19.05 -11.21
C VAL A 40 2.49 17.54 -11.36
N ILE A 41 2.32 17.05 -12.60
CA ILE A 41 2.16 15.61 -12.87
C ILE A 41 3.41 14.82 -12.43
N GLN A 42 4.61 15.34 -12.71
CA GLN A 42 5.86 14.69 -12.31
C GLN A 42 6.00 14.62 -10.78
N CYS A 43 5.68 15.71 -10.06
CA CYS A 43 5.70 15.70 -8.60
C CYS A 43 4.72 14.69 -8.02
N LEU A 44 3.50 14.64 -8.55
CA LEU A 44 2.47 13.67 -8.16
C LEU A 44 2.86 12.23 -8.50
N SER A 45 3.52 12.01 -9.64
CA SER A 45 3.97 10.68 -10.06
C SER A 45 5.10 10.16 -9.16
N ASN A 46 6.03 11.04 -8.76
CA ASN A 46 7.12 10.69 -7.86
C ASN A 46 6.64 10.47 -6.42
N ASN A 47 5.55 11.12 -6.02
CA ASN A 47 4.99 11.02 -4.68
C ASN A 47 3.45 11.13 -4.72
N PRO A 48 2.73 10.03 -4.97
CA PRO A 48 1.27 10.04 -5.15
C PRO A 48 0.50 10.40 -3.88
N GLU A 49 1.14 10.27 -2.71
CA GLU A 49 0.60 10.67 -1.42
C GLU A 49 0.90 12.15 -1.08
N SER A 50 1.55 12.89 -2.00
CA SER A 50 1.78 14.31 -1.81
C SER A 50 0.45 15.08 -1.88
N GLY A 51 0.02 15.60 -0.73
CA GLY A 51 -1.11 16.53 -0.67
C GLY A 51 -0.79 17.85 -1.38
N TYR A 52 -1.85 18.58 -1.74
CA TYR A 52 -1.82 19.88 -2.44
C TYR A 52 -0.67 20.81 -2.01
N GLU A 53 -0.59 21.11 -0.71
CA GLU A 53 0.42 22.02 -0.14
C GLU A 53 1.85 21.54 -0.39
N ARG A 54 2.09 20.23 -0.30
CA ARG A 54 3.42 19.63 -0.45
C ARG A 54 3.87 19.67 -1.90
N THR A 55 2.96 19.40 -2.84
CA THR A 55 3.23 19.47 -4.29
C THR A 55 3.63 20.88 -4.69
N TRP A 56 2.85 21.90 -4.31
CA TRP A 56 3.16 23.29 -4.63
C TRP A 56 4.40 23.81 -3.92
N SER A 57 4.61 23.45 -2.66
CA SER A 57 5.84 23.77 -1.94
C SER A 57 7.06 23.21 -2.69
N THR A 58 7.00 21.96 -3.14
CA THR A 58 8.11 21.32 -3.89
C THR A 58 8.40 22.08 -5.19
N ILE A 59 7.38 22.42 -5.97
CA ILE A 59 7.53 23.15 -7.23
C ILE A 59 8.13 24.55 -7.01
N ILE A 60 7.64 25.29 -6.01
CA ILE A 60 8.10 26.65 -5.67
C ILE A 60 9.55 26.63 -5.15
N HIS A 61 9.95 25.58 -4.43
CA HIS A 61 11.32 25.43 -3.94
C HIS A 61 12.28 25.02 -5.07
N ALA A 62 11.85 24.10 -5.94
CA ALA A 62 12.65 23.58 -7.03
C ALA A 62 12.87 24.58 -8.17
N ASN A 63 11.96 25.55 -8.35
CA ASN A 63 12.01 26.45 -9.49
C ASN A 63 11.76 27.92 -9.11
N ILE A 64 12.84 28.72 -9.14
CA ILE A 64 12.82 30.17 -8.85
C ILE A 64 11.87 30.92 -9.79
N PHE A 65 11.76 30.49 -11.05
CA PHE A 65 10.85 31.12 -12.03
C PHE A 65 9.40 31.04 -11.56
N TRP A 66 8.95 29.86 -11.10
CA TRP A 66 7.59 29.68 -10.62
C TRP A 66 7.34 30.38 -9.29
N ARG A 67 8.34 30.44 -8.41
CA ARG A 67 8.27 31.23 -7.18
C ARG A 67 7.99 32.70 -7.47
N GLU A 68 8.75 33.30 -8.37
CA GLU A 68 8.59 34.72 -8.70
C GLU A 68 7.25 35.02 -9.40
N ILE A 69 6.81 34.14 -10.30
CA ILE A 69 5.54 34.32 -11.02
C ILE A 69 4.34 34.17 -10.09
N LEU A 70 4.30 33.12 -9.27
CA LEU A 70 3.17 32.84 -8.37
C LEU A 70 3.10 33.86 -7.22
N ALA A 71 4.24 34.45 -6.83
CA ALA A 71 4.29 35.57 -5.89
C ALA A 71 3.92 36.92 -6.53
N GLY A 72 3.70 36.98 -7.85
CA GLY A 72 3.37 38.21 -8.55
C GLY A 72 4.56 39.16 -8.78
N HIS A 73 5.79 38.69 -8.56
CA HIS A 73 7.02 39.49 -8.72
C HIS A 73 7.48 39.61 -10.17
N ARG A 74 7.04 38.72 -11.07
CA ARG A 74 7.47 38.69 -12.47
C ARG A 74 6.26 38.63 -13.42
N ARG A 75 5.84 39.77 -13.97
CA ARG A 75 4.91 39.82 -15.11
C ARG A 75 5.72 39.99 -16.40
N ARG A 76 5.91 38.92 -17.18
CA ARG A 76 6.45 39.05 -18.54
C ARG A 76 5.41 39.80 -19.38
N GLY A 77 5.82 40.91 -20.00
CA GLY A 77 5.05 41.50 -21.10
C GLY A 77 4.14 42.68 -20.76
N PHE A 78 4.15 43.22 -19.53
CA PHE A 78 3.76 44.63 -19.41
C PHE A 78 5.00 45.45 -19.77
N PRO A 79 5.03 46.12 -20.95
CA PRO A 79 6.11 47.04 -21.23
C PRO A 79 6.15 48.02 -20.06
N ARG A 80 7.29 48.05 -19.36
CA ARG A 80 7.64 49.16 -18.49
C ARG A 80 7.71 50.37 -19.40
N SER A 81 6.56 50.99 -19.65
CA SER A 81 6.50 52.26 -20.34
C SER A 81 7.33 53.21 -19.48
N ALA A 82 8.43 53.70 -20.04
CA ALA A 82 9.40 54.53 -19.34
C ALA A 82 8.77 55.81 -18.78
N ASP A 83 7.59 56.17 -19.28
CA ASP A 83 6.85 57.38 -18.93
C ASP A 83 5.65 57.13 -17.99
N SER A 84 5.44 55.90 -17.50
CA SER A 84 4.41 55.66 -16.50
C SER A 84 5.00 55.90 -15.11
N PRO A 85 4.63 57.00 -14.41
CA PRO A 85 5.12 57.28 -13.07
C PRO A 85 4.79 56.08 -12.19
N ARG A 86 5.79 55.65 -11.39
CA ARG A 86 5.81 54.53 -10.43
C ARG A 86 4.53 54.46 -9.58
N SER A 87 3.44 54.08 -10.20
CA SER A 87 2.26 53.59 -9.54
C SER A 87 2.72 52.23 -9.09
N ASP A 88 3.09 52.12 -7.81
CA ASP A 88 3.28 50.84 -7.14
C ASP A 88 2.21 49.92 -7.69
N SER A 89 2.64 48.98 -8.53
CA SER A 89 1.75 48.19 -9.35
C SER A 89 1.05 47.23 -8.40
N GLN A 90 0.02 47.74 -7.74
CA GLN A 90 -0.83 46.97 -6.86
C GLN A 90 -1.37 45.85 -7.71
N LEU A 91 -0.99 44.63 -7.33
CA LEU A 91 -1.58 43.44 -7.90
C LEU A 91 -3.10 43.59 -7.79
N PRO A 92 -3.87 43.13 -8.80
CA PRO A 92 -5.31 43.04 -8.68
C PRO A 92 -5.69 42.42 -7.33
N ALA A 93 -6.69 42.97 -6.65
CA ALA A 93 -7.07 42.54 -5.30
C ALA A 93 -7.41 41.04 -5.22
N ASP A 94 -7.78 40.44 -6.34
CA ASP A 94 -8.14 39.04 -6.55
C ASP A 94 -7.01 38.17 -7.11
N PHE A 95 -5.77 38.69 -7.22
CA PHE A 95 -4.64 37.98 -7.81
C PHE A 95 -4.37 36.66 -7.10
N HIS A 96 -4.20 36.68 -5.78
CA HIS A 96 -3.87 35.47 -5.01
C HIS A 96 -5.00 34.45 -5.03
N THR A 97 -6.26 34.89 -4.99
CA THR A 97 -7.43 34.02 -5.11
C THR A 97 -7.47 33.33 -6.47
N SER A 98 -7.17 34.08 -7.54
CA SER A 98 -7.11 33.55 -8.91
C SER A 98 -5.95 32.57 -9.09
N VAL A 99 -4.80 32.85 -8.49
CA VAL A 99 -3.64 31.95 -8.50
C VAL A 99 -3.94 30.65 -7.75
N GLU A 100 -4.58 30.70 -6.58
CA GLU A 100 -4.99 29.49 -5.86
C GLU A 100 -6.02 28.68 -6.63
N ALA A 101 -6.99 29.31 -7.31
CA ALA A 101 -7.95 28.60 -8.15
C ALA A 101 -7.27 27.85 -9.31
N VAL A 102 -6.29 28.49 -9.96
CA VAL A 102 -5.46 27.85 -11.00
C VAL A 102 -4.67 26.67 -10.42
N LYS A 103 -4.01 26.87 -9.27
CA LYS A 103 -3.21 25.83 -8.61
C LYS A 103 -4.06 24.62 -8.26
N ASP A 104 -5.25 24.84 -7.70
CA ASP A 104 -6.19 23.78 -7.36
C ASP A 104 -6.69 23.02 -8.60
N HIS A 105 -7.05 23.73 -9.68
CA HIS A 105 -7.42 23.07 -10.93
C HIS A 105 -6.27 22.22 -11.51
N MET A 106 -5.05 22.75 -11.56
CA MET A 106 -3.90 22.02 -12.09
C MET A 106 -3.58 20.79 -11.26
N PHE A 107 -3.69 20.90 -9.93
CA PHE A 107 -3.52 19.76 -9.02
C PHE A 107 -4.58 18.68 -9.26
N ARG A 108 -5.86 19.07 -9.33
CA ARG A 108 -6.96 18.12 -9.61
C ARG A 108 -6.82 17.44 -10.96
N THR A 109 -6.39 18.19 -11.98
CA THR A 109 -6.09 17.65 -13.32
C THR A 109 -4.93 16.66 -13.26
N GLY A 110 -3.85 17.01 -12.56
CA GLY A 110 -2.70 16.12 -12.37
C GLY A 110 -3.07 14.82 -11.66
N MET A 111 -3.91 14.88 -10.62
CA MET A 111 -4.42 13.69 -9.92
C MET A 111 -5.31 12.82 -10.82
N SER A 112 -6.16 13.43 -11.64
CA SER A 112 -6.98 12.70 -12.60
C SER A 112 -6.14 11.99 -13.66
N GLU A 113 -5.12 12.66 -14.21
CA GLU A 113 -4.17 12.06 -15.16
C GLU A 113 -3.36 10.93 -14.52
N LEU A 114 -2.92 11.08 -13.28
CA LEU A 114 -2.24 10.02 -12.52
C LEU A 114 -3.16 8.80 -12.31
N GLY A 115 -4.44 9.03 -12.05
CA GLY A 115 -5.45 7.97 -11.99
C GLY A 115 -5.61 7.22 -13.32
N LYS A 116 -5.55 7.94 -14.45
CA LYS A 116 -5.61 7.33 -15.79
C LYS A 116 -4.35 6.53 -16.12
N THR A 117 -3.16 7.00 -15.74
CA THR A 117 -1.91 6.29 -16.02
C THR A 117 -1.77 5.03 -15.17
N THR A 118 -2.17 5.08 -13.90
CA THR A 118 -2.21 3.91 -13.01
C THR A 118 -3.28 2.90 -13.45
N ALA A 119 -4.46 3.35 -13.86
CA ALA A 119 -5.49 2.48 -14.43
C ALA A 119 -5.02 1.79 -15.72
N ARG A 120 -4.39 2.53 -16.64
CA ARG A 120 -3.81 1.95 -17.87
C ARG A 120 -2.68 0.97 -17.59
N GLN A 121 -1.86 1.17 -16.56
CA GLN A 121 -0.86 0.18 -16.15
C GLN A 121 -1.51 -1.10 -15.61
N GLY A 122 -2.63 -0.98 -14.88
CA GLY A 122 -3.44 -2.11 -14.45
C GLY A 122 -4.02 -2.90 -15.63
N ASP A 123 -4.53 -2.20 -16.65
CA ASP A 123 -5.07 -2.82 -17.87
C ASP A 123 -3.99 -3.51 -18.69
N VAL A 124 -2.80 -2.94 -18.84
CA VAL A 124 -1.67 -3.58 -19.53
C VAL A 124 -1.20 -4.83 -18.78
N ALA A 125 -1.18 -4.80 -17.45
CA ALA A 125 -0.87 -5.97 -16.64
C ALA A 125 -1.93 -7.07 -16.80
N ALA A 126 -3.22 -6.69 -16.80
CA ALA A 126 -4.33 -7.61 -17.02
C ALA A 126 -4.32 -8.20 -18.44
N GLU A 127 -4.05 -7.38 -19.45
CA GLU A 127 -3.92 -7.78 -20.86
C GLU A 127 -2.71 -8.72 -21.06
N LYS A 128 -1.56 -8.42 -20.44
CA LYS A 128 -0.39 -9.30 -20.49
C LYS A 128 -0.67 -10.65 -19.81
N LEU A 129 -1.46 -10.67 -18.74
CA LEU A 129 -1.85 -11.88 -18.04
C LEU A 129 -2.88 -12.69 -18.86
N ALA A 130 -3.81 -12.01 -19.54
CA ALA A 130 -4.74 -12.61 -20.49
C ALA A 130 -4.01 -13.20 -21.72
N ALA A 131 -3.05 -12.46 -22.29
CA ALA A 131 -2.21 -12.91 -23.39
C ALA A 131 -1.35 -14.13 -22.98
N LYS A 132 -0.80 -14.14 -21.76
CA LYS A 132 -0.07 -15.30 -21.22
C LYS A 132 -0.97 -16.52 -21.02
N ARG A 133 -2.20 -16.33 -20.53
CA ARG A 133 -3.19 -17.43 -20.43
C ARG A 133 -3.52 -18.00 -21.81
N LYS A 134 -3.75 -17.13 -22.80
CA LYS A 134 -4.02 -17.55 -24.18
C LYS A 134 -2.84 -18.32 -24.78
N TRP A 135 -1.62 -17.82 -24.60
CA TRP A 135 -0.40 -18.51 -25.06
C TRP A 135 -0.24 -19.90 -24.47
N ASN A 136 -0.48 -20.07 -23.16
CA ASN A 136 -0.41 -21.38 -22.52
C ASN A 136 -1.51 -22.33 -23.03
N GLN A 137 -2.71 -21.81 -23.26
CA GLN A 137 -3.83 -22.58 -23.79
C GLN A 137 -3.58 -23.07 -25.22
N ASP A 138 -2.95 -22.24 -26.06
CA ASP A 138 -2.58 -22.62 -27.42
C ASP A 138 -1.42 -23.66 -27.40
N ARG A 139 -0.46 -23.53 -26.47
CA ARG A 139 0.65 -24.48 -26.35
C ARG A 139 0.24 -25.87 -25.88
N ASP A 140 -0.78 -25.95 -25.03
CA ASP A 140 -1.30 -27.22 -24.52
C ASP A 140 -2.21 -27.94 -25.53
N GLN A 141 -2.55 -27.31 -26.67
CA GLN A 141 -3.31 -27.94 -27.75
C GLN A 141 -2.42 -28.62 -28.80
N ASP A 142 -1.14 -28.28 -28.89
CA ASP A 142 -0.20 -28.86 -29.87
C ASP A 142 0.50 -30.14 -29.36
N ASP A 143 0.31 -30.50 -28.08
CA ASP A 143 0.87 -31.71 -27.48
C ASP A 143 -0.16 -32.86 -27.50
N GLU A 144 -0.88 -33.03 -28.63
CA GLU A 144 -1.56 -34.29 -28.92
C GLU A 144 -0.51 -35.40 -28.96
N GLU A 145 -0.48 -36.20 -27.88
CA GLU A 145 0.34 -37.39 -27.74
C GLU A 145 0.40 -38.16 -29.07
N PRO A 146 1.60 -38.59 -29.51
CA PRO A 146 1.72 -39.32 -30.76
C PRO A 146 0.85 -40.57 -30.71
N GLN A 147 -0.19 -40.61 -31.55
CA GLN A 147 -1.08 -41.76 -31.71
C GLN A 147 -0.22 -43.02 -31.87
N GLN A 148 -0.40 -43.97 -30.96
CA GLN A 148 0.23 -45.29 -31.06
C GLN A 148 -0.06 -45.89 -32.43
N VAL A 149 0.97 -45.88 -33.28
CA VAL A 149 0.97 -46.54 -34.58
C VAL A 149 0.77 -48.03 -34.34
N ARG A 150 -0.49 -48.49 -34.48
CA ARG A 150 -0.85 -49.91 -34.37
C ARG A 150 -0.14 -50.68 -35.47
N LYS A 151 0.93 -51.40 -35.11
CA LYS A 151 1.59 -52.39 -35.96
C LYS A 151 0.59 -53.52 -36.24
N THR A 152 0.01 -53.51 -37.43
CA THR A 152 -0.76 -54.63 -37.98
C THR A 152 0.19 -55.80 -38.24
N LYS A 153 0.22 -56.78 -37.32
CA LYS A 153 0.84 -58.09 -37.53
C LYS A 153 -0.17 -58.96 -38.31
N LYS A 154 0.22 -59.36 -39.51
CA LYS A 154 -0.49 -60.28 -40.41
C LYS A 154 0.01 -61.70 -40.11
N GLU A 155 -0.87 -62.58 -39.61
CA GLU A 155 -0.70 -64.05 -39.46
C GLU A 155 -2.13 -64.60 -39.28
N GLU A 156 -2.78 -65.12 -40.32
CA GLU A 156 -2.67 -66.47 -40.89
C GLU A 156 -3.25 -67.59 -39.99
N LYS A 157 -4.50 -67.97 -40.33
CA LYS A 157 -5.21 -69.27 -40.24
C LYS A 157 -5.01 -70.23 -39.02
N GLN A 158 -6.07 -70.30 -38.18
CA GLN A 158 -6.94 -71.47 -37.82
C GLN A 158 -6.32 -72.80 -37.25
N PRO A 159 -7.12 -73.71 -36.62
CA PRO A 159 -7.86 -73.65 -35.33
C PRO A 159 -7.56 -74.88 -34.40
N ALA A 160 -8.12 -74.93 -33.17
CA ALA A 160 -8.86 -76.09 -32.61
C ALA A 160 -8.96 -76.08 -31.07
N ASN A 161 -10.19 -76.30 -30.60
CA ASN A 161 -10.64 -77.08 -29.42
C ASN A 161 -10.08 -76.77 -28.01
N ALA A 162 -10.94 -76.31 -27.10
CA ALA A 162 -11.66 -77.18 -26.15
C ALA A 162 -12.50 -76.36 -25.12
N PRO A 163 -13.65 -76.87 -24.65
CA PRO A 163 -14.50 -76.24 -23.64
C PRO A 163 -14.40 -76.93 -22.26
N SER A 164 -14.68 -76.21 -21.16
CA SER A 164 -15.56 -76.63 -20.05
C SER A 164 -15.54 -75.68 -18.84
N LEU A 165 -16.75 -75.32 -18.40
CA LEU A 165 -17.17 -74.73 -17.12
C LEU A 165 -17.14 -75.81 -15.99
N PRO A 166 -17.75 -75.60 -14.79
CA PRO A 166 -17.34 -74.78 -13.62
C PRO A 166 -17.45 -75.62 -12.30
N LEU A 167 -17.25 -75.04 -11.10
CA LEU A 167 -18.10 -75.23 -9.88
C LEU A 167 -17.39 -74.90 -8.54
N GLN A 168 -18.20 -74.22 -7.69
CA GLN A 168 -18.31 -74.28 -6.21
C GLN A 168 -17.16 -73.71 -5.36
N ALA A 169 -17.34 -72.76 -4.42
CA ALA A 169 -18.32 -72.51 -3.33
C ALA A 169 -17.79 -72.95 -1.95
N ALA A 170 -17.63 -71.98 -1.04
CA ALA A 170 -17.72 -72.05 0.44
C ALA A 170 -17.37 -70.64 0.98
N GLN A 171 -18.29 -69.79 1.45
CA GLN A 171 -18.87 -69.71 2.80
C GLN A 171 -17.86 -69.90 3.95
N THR A 172 -17.69 -68.87 4.80
CA THR A 172 -18.17 -68.84 6.21
C THR A 172 -17.71 -67.58 6.97
N ASN A 173 -18.66 -67.01 7.74
CA ASN A 173 -18.55 -66.26 9.03
C ASN A 173 -17.95 -64.83 8.98
N ASP A 174 -18.63 -63.74 9.35
CA ASP A 174 -19.50 -63.42 10.49
C ASP A 174 -18.82 -63.58 11.86
N ASP A 175 -18.42 -62.45 12.46
CA ASP A 175 -18.66 -62.14 13.87
C ASP A 175 -18.15 -60.72 14.19
N GLY A 176 -19.05 -59.87 14.66
CA GLY A 176 -18.73 -58.56 15.21
C GLY A 176 -18.39 -58.61 16.69
N ARG A 177 -17.57 -57.66 17.16
CA ARG A 177 -17.84 -56.87 18.37
C ARG A 177 -16.88 -55.67 18.53
N PRO A 178 -17.33 -54.61 19.23
CA PRO A 178 -16.62 -53.34 19.38
C PRO A 178 -15.84 -53.29 20.71
N CYS A 179 -14.73 -52.56 20.73
CA CYS A 179 -14.07 -52.14 21.98
C CYS A 179 -13.95 -50.63 22.05
N GLU A 180 -14.45 -50.13 23.16
CA GLU A 180 -14.44 -48.75 23.65
C GLU A 180 -13.04 -48.19 23.90
N ARG A 181 -12.99 -46.85 23.92
CA ARG A 181 -12.21 -45.97 24.80
C ARG A 181 -10.73 -46.31 25.02
N HIS A 182 -9.86 -45.37 24.62
CA HIS A 182 -9.15 -44.53 25.57
C HIS A 182 -8.51 -43.33 24.83
N SER A 183 -8.91 -42.12 25.20
CA SER A 183 -8.05 -40.94 25.12
C SER A 183 -6.81 -41.16 25.98
N PRO A 184 -5.69 -40.53 25.61
CA PRO A 184 -5.21 -39.49 26.51
C PRO A 184 -4.86 -38.19 25.80
N ASN A 185 -5.08 -37.11 26.55
CA ASN A 185 -4.53 -35.78 26.31
C ASN A 185 -3.03 -35.85 25.97
N GLY A 186 -2.65 -35.15 24.92
CA GLY A 186 -1.27 -34.91 24.52
C GLY A 186 -1.16 -33.57 23.82
N THR A 187 -1.17 -32.50 24.62
CA THR A 187 -0.88 -31.13 24.23
C THR A 187 0.56 -31.04 23.71
N THR A 188 0.74 -30.95 22.40
CA THR A 188 2.04 -30.53 21.82
C THR A 188 1.81 -29.29 20.98
N LYS A 189 2.03 -28.14 21.62
CA LYS A 189 2.35 -26.88 20.94
C LYS A 189 3.66 -27.07 20.19
N MET A 190 3.62 -27.14 18.86
CA MET A 190 4.78 -26.86 18.02
C MET A 190 4.71 -25.39 17.63
N THR A 191 5.33 -24.57 18.46
CA THR A 191 5.75 -23.21 18.14
C THR A 191 6.89 -23.32 17.12
N PRO A 192 6.85 -22.65 15.96
CA PRO A 192 8.07 -22.44 15.20
C PRO A 192 8.87 -21.34 15.91
N GLU A 193 9.97 -21.73 16.54
CA GLU A 193 10.98 -20.79 17.01
C GLU A 193 11.55 -20.03 15.81
N LEU A 194 11.40 -18.70 15.86
CA LEU A 194 12.15 -17.75 15.05
C LEU A 194 13.64 -17.87 15.44
N PRO A 195 14.57 -18.02 14.48
CA PRO A 195 15.97 -17.90 14.79
C PRO A 195 16.31 -16.41 15.04
N THR A 196 16.61 -16.10 16.30
CA THR A 196 17.27 -14.87 16.73
C THR A 196 18.68 -14.83 16.14
N TYR A 197 18.86 -14.22 14.97
CA TYR A 197 20.15 -13.73 14.51
C TYR A 197 20.36 -12.30 15.03
N LEU A 198 20.92 -12.19 16.23
CA LEU A 198 21.74 -11.03 16.60
C LEU A 198 23.17 -11.36 16.21
N GLN A 199 23.60 -10.88 15.05
CA GLN A 199 25.01 -10.66 14.75
C GLN A 199 25.18 -9.19 14.39
N THR A 200 25.62 -8.44 15.40
CA THR A 200 26.11 -7.09 15.30
C THR A 200 27.43 -7.13 14.52
N THR A 201 27.37 -7.02 13.19
CA THR A 201 28.55 -6.64 12.40
C THR A 201 28.66 -5.13 12.41
N GLN A 202 29.53 -4.68 13.31
CA GLN A 202 30.09 -3.35 13.38
C GLN A 202 30.82 -3.06 12.05
N GLY A 203 30.07 -2.52 11.09
CA GLY A 203 30.61 -1.99 9.84
C GLY A 203 31.35 -0.70 10.13
N GLN A 204 32.68 -0.79 10.21
CA GLN A 204 33.59 0.33 10.09
C GLN A 204 33.34 1.03 8.75
N HIS A 205 32.63 2.16 8.78
CA HIS A 205 32.71 3.12 7.69
C HIS A 205 34.03 3.88 7.85
N ALA A 206 35.02 3.44 7.08
CA ALA A 206 36.03 4.31 6.53
C ALA A 206 35.32 5.32 5.61
N ALA A 207 35.20 6.55 6.08
CA ALA A 207 35.04 7.73 5.25
C ALA A 207 35.93 8.80 5.87
N ASP A 208 37.22 8.61 5.63
CA ASP A 208 38.22 9.66 5.74
C ASP A 208 37.86 10.77 4.75
N GLU A 209 38.13 11.99 5.20
CA GLU A 209 38.38 13.19 4.40
C GLU A 209 37.22 13.71 3.53
N VAL A 210 36.52 14.73 4.03
CA VAL A 210 36.56 16.10 3.49
C VAL A 210 35.71 16.99 4.41
N SER A 211 36.38 17.68 5.33
CA SER A 211 35.88 18.91 5.93
C SER A 211 37.06 19.76 6.39
N GLN A 212 37.81 20.27 5.40
CA GLN A 212 38.55 21.52 5.58
C GLN A 212 37.52 22.66 5.60
N ILE A 213 36.91 22.86 6.77
CA ILE A 213 36.30 24.14 7.11
C ILE A 213 37.45 25.06 7.50
N GLY A 214 37.59 26.14 6.74
CA GLY A 214 38.67 27.11 6.84
C GLY A 214 38.91 27.60 8.26
N ARG A 215 40.01 27.13 8.87
CA ARG A 215 40.74 27.95 9.82
C ARG A 215 41.40 29.06 9.01
N MET A 216 40.86 30.26 9.11
CA MET A 216 41.63 31.44 8.75
C MET A 216 42.91 31.45 9.58
N PRO A 217 44.09 31.59 8.97
CA PRO A 217 45.29 31.89 9.73
C PRO A 217 45.04 33.24 10.40
N VAL A 218 45.03 33.24 11.72
CA VAL A 218 45.25 34.48 12.46
C VAL A 218 46.64 34.91 12.05
N ASP A 219 46.67 35.92 11.17
CA ASP A 219 47.86 36.63 10.76
C ASP A 219 48.44 37.22 12.05
N GLU A 220 49.38 36.49 12.65
CA GLU A 220 50.36 37.05 13.58
C GLU A 220 51.13 38.09 12.78
N GLY A 221 50.51 39.27 12.68
CA GLY A 221 51.17 40.51 12.32
C GLY A 221 52.31 40.69 13.31
N SER A 222 53.46 40.15 12.89
CA SER A 222 54.79 40.45 13.35
C SER A 222 54.98 41.96 13.18
N ALA A 223 54.41 42.70 14.13
CA ALA A 223 54.72 44.07 14.37
C ALA A 223 56.19 44.07 14.77
N ARG A 224 57.02 44.41 13.79
CA ARG A 224 58.36 44.93 13.95
C ARG A 224 58.37 45.81 15.20
N CYS A 225 58.93 45.28 16.29
CA CYS A 225 59.41 46.10 17.38
C CYS A 225 60.55 46.93 16.79
N SER A 226 60.19 48.13 16.32
CA SER A 226 61.11 49.24 16.15
C SER A 226 61.95 49.37 17.41
N GLU A 227 63.24 49.13 17.24
CA GLU A 227 64.34 49.88 17.82
C GLU A 227 63.94 50.70 19.06
N VAL A 228 64.07 50.08 20.22
CA VAL A 228 64.28 50.82 21.46
C VAL A 228 65.53 51.67 21.24
N PRO A 229 65.48 53.01 21.37
CA PRO A 229 66.70 53.80 21.44
C PRO A 229 67.42 53.37 22.70
N THR A 230 68.49 52.61 22.55
CA THR A 230 69.52 52.42 23.57
C THR A 230 69.94 53.81 24.00
N LEU A 231 69.42 54.25 25.15
CA LEU A 231 69.88 55.43 25.86
C LEU A 231 71.39 55.27 26.01
N ALA A 232 72.11 56.06 25.22
CA ALA A 232 73.53 56.26 25.38
C ALA A 232 73.78 56.64 26.83
N SER A 233 74.46 55.73 27.52
CA SER A 233 75.02 55.92 28.84
C SER A 233 75.82 57.24 28.85
N PRO A 234 75.49 58.22 29.70
CA PRO A 234 76.36 59.37 29.87
C PRO A 234 77.61 58.89 30.60
N VAL A 235 78.68 58.71 29.84
CA VAL A 235 80.04 59.16 30.16
C VAL A 235 80.29 59.31 31.67
N THR A 236 80.76 58.24 32.30
CA THR A 236 81.53 58.32 33.55
C THR A 236 82.82 59.07 33.26
N LEU A 237 82.80 60.40 33.42
CA LEU A 237 83.99 61.25 33.50
C LEU A 237 84.03 61.84 34.90
N LEU A 238 84.46 60.99 35.84
CA LEU A 238 84.74 61.34 37.22
C LEU A 238 86.18 60.94 37.53
N ASP A 239 87.10 61.65 36.90
CA ASP A 239 88.43 61.87 37.46
C ASP A 239 88.78 63.35 37.25
N GLY A 240 88.72 64.12 38.34
CA GLY A 240 88.64 65.58 38.27
C GLY A 240 88.58 66.24 39.64
N ARG A 241 89.53 65.89 40.52
CA ARG A 241 90.21 66.73 41.52
C ARG A 241 89.50 68.06 41.93
N PRO A 242 89.14 68.26 43.22
CA PRO A 242 88.60 69.53 43.69
C PRO A 242 89.73 70.57 43.72
N ARG A 243 89.79 71.47 42.73
CA ARG A 243 90.57 72.70 42.82
C ARG A 243 89.68 73.79 43.40
N ASN A 244 89.95 74.07 44.68
CA ASN A 244 89.74 75.32 45.42
C ASN A 244 88.78 76.35 44.80
N LEU A 245 87.66 76.57 45.50
CA LEU A 245 86.78 77.72 45.35
C LEU A 245 87.58 79.02 45.54
N GLY A 246 87.96 79.63 44.42
CA GLY A 246 88.19 81.07 44.37
C GLY A 246 86.85 81.79 44.52
N THR A 247 86.82 82.79 45.38
CA THR A 247 85.69 83.71 45.57
C THR A 247 85.28 84.32 44.22
N LEU A 248 84.18 83.81 43.66
CA LEU A 248 83.53 84.37 42.47
C LEU A 248 83.15 85.83 42.72
N ASP A 249 83.58 86.71 41.82
CA ASP A 249 83.28 88.15 41.85
C ASP A 249 81.75 88.40 41.79
N PRO A 250 81.23 89.46 42.44
CA PRO A 250 79.79 89.74 42.56
C PRO A 250 78.95 89.62 41.27
N PRO A 251 79.38 90.12 40.09
CA PRO A 251 78.60 89.98 38.86
C PRO A 251 78.49 88.54 38.35
N SER A 252 79.47 87.67 38.63
CA SER A 252 79.44 86.27 38.21
C SER A 252 78.48 85.40 39.04
N LYS A 253 78.27 85.74 40.32
CA LYS A 253 77.26 85.09 41.18
C LYS A 253 75.84 85.34 40.69
N HIS A 254 75.56 86.57 40.23
CA HIS A 254 74.24 86.91 39.67
C HIS A 254 73.94 86.07 38.43
N THR A 255 74.90 85.92 37.52
CA THR A 255 74.71 85.11 36.31
C THR A 255 74.49 83.63 36.62
N VAL A 256 75.22 83.07 37.60
CA VAL A 256 75.03 81.67 38.03
C VAL A 256 73.66 81.47 38.69
N MET A 257 73.22 82.42 39.53
CA MET A 257 71.90 82.37 40.17
C MET A 257 70.78 82.44 39.14
N GLN A 258 70.87 83.36 38.18
CA GLN A 258 69.89 83.51 37.11
C GLN A 258 69.85 82.29 36.17
N ALA A 259 71.00 81.67 35.88
CA ALA A 259 71.06 80.42 35.13
C ALA A 259 70.43 79.24 35.90
N MET A 260 70.61 79.21 37.23
CA MET A 260 70.01 78.19 38.09
C MET A 260 68.48 78.37 38.20
N GLU A 261 67.98 79.61 38.30
CA GLU A 261 66.55 79.93 38.25
C GLU A 261 65.94 79.51 36.90
N ALA A 262 66.59 79.86 35.79
CA ALA A 262 66.13 79.46 34.46
C ALA A 262 66.13 77.93 34.26
N PHE A 263 67.14 77.23 34.81
CA PHE A 263 67.19 75.76 34.79
C PHE A 263 66.03 75.15 35.57
N LEU A 264 65.81 75.60 36.80
CA LEU A 264 64.71 75.13 37.65
C LEU A 264 63.34 75.42 37.01
N GLU A 265 63.15 76.59 36.40
CA GLU A 265 61.92 76.92 35.69
C GLU A 265 61.72 76.02 34.44
N SER A 266 62.80 75.73 33.70
CA SER A 266 62.75 74.80 32.57
C SER A 266 62.43 73.36 33.01
N GLU A 267 63.00 72.92 34.14
CA GLU A 267 62.80 71.59 34.71
C GLU A 267 61.38 71.46 35.25
N MET A 268 60.89 72.47 35.97
CA MET A 268 59.52 72.48 36.49
C MET A 268 58.49 72.52 35.35
N THR A 269 58.72 73.31 34.29
CA THR A 269 57.85 73.30 33.10
C THR A 269 57.92 71.98 32.33
N ALA A 270 59.07 71.32 32.27
CA ALA A 270 59.19 69.98 31.70
C ALA A 270 58.40 68.94 32.52
N HIS A 271 58.51 68.96 33.85
CA HIS A 271 57.75 68.08 34.72
C HIS A 271 56.24 68.30 34.62
N VAL A 272 55.78 69.56 34.55
CA VAL A 272 54.35 69.86 34.34
C VAL A 272 53.86 69.36 32.98
N LYS A 273 54.65 69.54 31.91
CA LYS A 273 54.32 68.99 30.59
C LYS A 273 54.26 67.46 30.62
N GLN A 274 55.22 66.81 31.27
CA GLN A 274 55.23 65.36 31.43
C GLN A 274 54.01 64.86 32.21
N ALA A 275 53.70 65.48 33.36
CA ALA A 275 52.53 65.13 34.16
C ALA A 275 51.21 65.30 33.37
N LYS A 276 51.12 66.32 32.50
CA LYS A 276 49.96 66.52 31.62
C LYS A 276 49.85 65.41 30.57
N ILE A 277 50.97 65.01 29.96
CA ILE A 277 51.01 63.89 29.01
C ILE A 277 50.61 62.58 29.70
N ASP A 278 51.16 62.30 30.89
CA ASP A 278 50.86 61.09 31.65
C ASP A 278 49.38 61.03 32.07
N ALA A 279 48.80 62.17 32.46
CA ALA A 279 47.37 62.28 32.74
C ALA A 279 46.50 62.00 31.49
N GLU A 280 46.90 62.51 30.32
CA GLU A 280 46.21 62.24 29.06
C GLU A 280 46.31 60.77 28.65
N ILE A 281 47.49 60.16 28.78
CA ILE A 281 47.72 58.74 28.50
C ILE A 281 46.87 57.88 29.44
N LYS A 282 46.85 58.20 30.74
CA LYS A 282 46.02 57.50 31.72
C LYS A 282 44.53 57.61 31.38
N GLY A 283 44.04 58.79 31.03
CA GLY A 283 42.65 58.97 30.59
C GLY A 283 42.28 58.12 29.38
N LYS A 284 43.17 58.04 28.38
CA LYS A 284 42.99 57.18 27.20
C LYS A 284 43.02 55.68 27.55
N LEU A 285 43.86 55.27 28.50
CA LEU A 285 43.91 53.89 28.99
C LEU A 285 42.62 53.50 29.73
N ASP A 286 42.13 54.36 30.64
CA ASP A 286 40.89 54.13 31.38
C ASP A 286 39.67 54.06 30.44
N GLU A 287 39.66 54.85 29.36
CA GLU A 287 38.63 54.78 28.31
C GLU A 287 38.69 53.46 27.53
N ARG A 288 39.88 53.03 27.11
CA ARG A 288 40.07 51.72 26.47
C ARG A 288 39.67 50.57 27.38
N GLU A 289 39.97 50.64 28.67
CA GLU A 289 39.57 49.60 29.64
C GLU A 289 38.04 49.52 29.78
N ARG A 290 37.34 50.67 29.83
CA ARG A 290 35.87 50.70 29.82
C ARG A 290 35.29 50.10 28.54
N ASP A 291 35.88 50.40 27.38
CA ASP A 291 35.42 49.85 26.11
C ASP A 291 35.69 48.35 25.97
N LEU A 292 36.82 47.86 26.49
CA LEU A 292 37.10 46.42 26.58
C LEU A 292 36.07 45.71 27.45
N LYS A 293 35.78 46.23 28.65
CA LYS A 293 34.74 45.67 29.54
C LYS A 293 33.36 45.61 28.88
N LYS A 294 32.99 46.64 28.11
CA LYS A 294 31.73 46.63 27.33
C LYS A 294 31.74 45.53 26.26
N ARG A 295 32.84 45.38 25.52
CA ARG A 295 32.96 44.33 24.50
C ARG A 295 32.91 42.93 25.12
N GLU A 296 33.59 42.70 26.22
CA GLU A 296 33.54 41.44 26.97
C GLU A 296 32.12 41.12 27.44
N SER A 297 31.39 42.12 27.95
CA SER A 297 29.98 41.97 28.33
C SER A 297 29.09 41.59 27.14
N LEU A 298 29.29 42.22 25.98
CA LEU A 298 28.53 41.90 24.76
C LEU A 298 28.85 40.50 24.24
N VAL A 299 30.13 40.09 24.29
CA VAL A 299 30.55 38.73 23.91
C VAL A 299 29.93 37.70 24.85
N ALA A 300 29.87 37.97 26.15
CA ALA A 300 29.21 37.09 27.12
C ALA A 300 27.70 36.96 26.85
N GLU A 301 27.01 38.06 26.54
CA GLU A 301 25.59 38.06 26.17
C GLU A 301 25.32 37.30 24.86
N TRP A 302 26.16 37.52 23.84
CA TRP A 302 26.08 36.78 22.58
C TRP A 302 26.33 35.28 22.76
N SER A 303 27.30 34.91 23.60
CA SER A 303 27.57 33.51 23.94
C SER A 303 26.38 32.85 24.66
N ALA A 304 25.78 33.56 25.63
CA ALA A 304 24.60 33.07 26.35
C ALA A 304 23.37 32.90 25.43
N THR A 305 23.14 33.85 24.53
CA THR A 305 22.03 33.76 23.56
C THR A 305 22.27 32.68 22.51
N SER A 306 23.52 32.43 22.09
CA SER A 306 23.86 31.30 21.22
C SER A 306 23.58 29.97 21.91
N ALA A 307 24.06 29.78 23.15
CA ALA A 307 23.84 28.56 23.92
C ALA A 307 22.34 28.27 24.14
N LEU A 308 21.50 29.29 24.34
CA LEU A 308 20.05 29.14 24.43
C LEU A 308 19.43 28.66 23.12
N LYS A 309 19.87 29.19 21.97
CA LYS A 309 19.39 28.76 20.65
C LYS A 309 19.81 27.31 20.36
N ASP A 310 21.03 26.94 20.71
CA ASP A 310 21.53 25.57 20.53
C ASP A 310 20.72 24.58 21.39
N ALA A 311 20.45 24.93 22.65
CA ALA A 311 19.59 24.12 23.52
C ALA A 311 18.14 24.03 23.01
N GLU A 312 17.60 25.08 22.40
CA GLU A 312 16.27 25.05 21.77
C GLU A 312 16.26 24.16 20.52
N GLN A 313 17.31 24.21 19.70
CA GLN A 313 17.46 23.33 18.54
C GLN A 313 17.59 21.87 18.95
N GLU A 314 18.37 21.55 19.99
CA GLU A 314 18.51 20.19 20.52
C GLU A 314 17.16 19.65 21.01
N LYS A 315 16.37 20.46 21.73
CA LYS A 315 14.99 20.09 22.12
C LYS A 315 14.08 19.84 20.92
N LYS A 316 14.19 20.65 19.86
CA LYS A 316 13.42 20.44 18.63
C LYS A 316 13.82 19.15 17.92
N LEU A 317 15.11 18.82 17.87
CA LEU A 317 15.60 17.57 17.30
C LEU A 317 15.12 16.36 18.10
N ALA A 318 15.20 16.40 19.43
CA ALA A 318 14.67 15.33 20.29
C ALA A 318 13.14 15.13 20.12
N ALA A 319 12.39 16.23 19.95
CA ALA A 319 10.95 16.16 19.65
C ALA A 319 10.63 15.57 18.27
N VAL A 320 11.51 15.78 17.28
CA VAL A 320 11.37 15.16 15.95
C VAL A 320 11.72 13.67 16.01
N GLU A 321 12.78 13.30 16.72
CA GLU A 321 13.21 11.91 16.87
C GLU A 321 12.16 11.07 17.61
N THR A 322 11.59 11.60 18.69
CA THR A 322 10.48 10.94 19.40
C THR A 322 9.26 10.72 18.51
N LYS A 323 8.83 11.73 17.74
CA LYS A 323 7.75 11.59 16.76
C LYS A 323 8.07 10.60 15.65
N HIS A 324 9.32 10.55 15.20
CA HIS A 324 9.76 9.59 14.19
C HIS A 324 9.66 8.15 14.72
N ASN A 325 10.11 7.91 15.96
CA ASN A 325 9.99 6.62 16.62
C ASN A 325 8.53 6.18 16.85
N GLU A 326 7.65 7.12 17.22
CA GLU A 326 6.20 6.85 17.31
C GLU A 326 5.60 6.45 15.96
N MET A 327 5.99 7.14 14.88
CA MET A 327 5.53 6.84 13.52
C MET A 327 5.99 5.44 13.06
N LEU A 328 7.26 5.09 13.29
CA LEU A 328 7.78 3.74 13.01
C LEU A 328 7.06 2.67 13.82
N SER A 329 6.73 2.96 15.10
CA SER A 329 5.94 2.05 15.93
C SER A 329 4.52 1.85 15.38
N GLN A 330 3.88 2.90 14.89
CA GLN A 330 2.56 2.81 14.25
C GLN A 330 2.61 2.04 12.93
N GLU A 331 3.62 2.29 12.09
CA GLU A 331 3.83 1.57 10.84
C GLU A 331 4.01 0.06 11.10
N GLY A 332 4.78 -0.30 12.12
CA GLY A 332 4.92 -1.69 12.56
C GLY A 332 3.58 -2.34 12.95
N LYS A 333 2.69 -1.62 13.64
CA LYS A 333 1.34 -2.11 13.97
C LYS A 333 0.49 -2.30 12.72
N PHE A 334 0.49 -1.34 11.79
CA PHE A 334 -0.24 -1.46 10.53
C PHE A 334 0.22 -2.64 9.69
N LEU A 335 1.52 -2.91 9.64
CA LEU A 335 2.06 -4.07 8.94
C LEU A 335 1.61 -5.38 9.59
N ALA A 336 1.60 -5.46 10.92
CA ALA A 336 1.11 -6.62 11.64
C ALA A 336 -0.39 -6.86 11.40
N GLU A 337 -1.22 -5.81 11.45
CA GLU A 337 -2.66 -5.90 11.14
C GLU A 337 -2.91 -6.32 9.70
N ARG A 338 -2.13 -5.80 8.74
CA ARG A 338 -2.20 -6.19 7.34
C ARG A 338 -1.85 -7.67 7.15
N GLN A 339 -0.86 -8.18 7.87
CA GLN A 339 -0.51 -9.60 7.86
C GLN A 339 -1.65 -10.46 8.43
N GLN A 340 -2.22 -10.09 9.59
CA GLN A 340 -3.37 -10.79 10.17
C GLN A 340 -4.56 -10.82 9.21
N LEU A 341 -4.85 -9.71 8.54
CA LEU A 341 -5.93 -9.63 7.54
C LEU A 341 -5.66 -10.54 6.34
N SER A 342 -4.39 -10.69 5.93
CA SER A 342 -4.01 -11.62 4.86
C SER A 342 -4.21 -13.08 5.27
N GLU A 343 -3.87 -13.44 6.50
CA GLU A 343 -4.08 -14.79 7.06
C GLU A 343 -5.58 -15.12 7.16
N LEU A 344 -6.39 -14.17 7.62
CA LEU A 344 -7.84 -14.32 7.68
C LEU A 344 -8.47 -14.49 6.29
N LYS A 345 -7.96 -13.80 5.26
CA LYS A 345 -8.42 -13.99 3.87
C LYS A 345 -8.12 -15.39 3.36
N ILE A 346 -6.93 -15.93 3.66
CA ILE A 346 -6.56 -17.30 3.28
C ILE A 346 -7.44 -18.32 4.02
N ALA A 347 -7.70 -18.10 5.31
CA ALA A 347 -8.58 -18.94 6.11
C ALA A 347 -10.02 -18.95 5.57
N LEU A 348 -10.55 -17.77 5.20
CA LEU A 348 -11.87 -17.62 4.60
C LEU A 348 -11.96 -18.37 3.26
N ALA A 349 -11.00 -18.17 2.35
CA ALA A 349 -10.98 -18.87 1.06
C ALA A 349 -10.93 -20.40 1.24
N THR A 350 -10.17 -20.88 2.23
CA THR A 350 -10.12 -22.31 2.59
C THR A 350 -11.47 -22.82 3.08
N GLN A 351 -12.19 -22.02 3.89
CA GLN A 351 -13.52 -22.38 4.38
C GLN A 351 -14.56 -22.39 3.26
N GLU A 352 -14.53 -21.41 2.36
CA GLU A 352 -15.39 -21.36 1.17
C GLU A 352 -15.17 -22.59 0.27
N GLN A 353 -13.92 -22.99 0.07
CA GLN A 353 -13.59 -24.21 -0.67
C GLN A 353 -14.19 -25.47 0.01
N LYS A 354 -14.06 -25.58 1.35
CA LYS A 354 -14.67 -26.68 2.10
C LYS A 354 -16.19 -26.69 1.96
N LEU A 355 -16.86 -25.55 2.09
CA LEU A 355 -18.31 -25.44 1.91
C LEU A 355 -18.73 -25.87 0.50
N ALA A 356 -18.03 -25.41 -0.54
CA ALA A 356 -18.30 -25.82 -1.92
C ALA A 356 -18.14 -27.34 -2.12
N THR A 357 -17.17 -27.98 -1.45
CA THR A 357 -17.05 -29.46 -1.50
C THR A 357 -18.20 -30.17 -0.77
N HIS A 358 -18.66 -29.64 0.36
CA HIS A 358 -19.80 -30.18 1.08
C HIS A 358 -21.10 -30.04 0.28
N GLU A 359 -21.32 -28.89 -0.36
CA GLU A 359 -22.46 -28.65 -1.24
C GLU A 359 -22.47 -29.62 -2.42
N LYS A 360 -21.32 -29.85 -3.06
CA LYS A 360 -21.18 -30.87 -4.12
C LYS A 360 -21.54 -32.28 -3.62
N LYS A 361 -21.12 -32.65 -2.41
CA LYS A 361 -21.45 -33.94 -1.80
C LYS A 361 -22.96 -34.07 -1.54
N LEU A 362 -23.59 -33.03 -0.97
CA LEU A 362 -25.02 -33.00 -0.72
C LEU A 362 -25.83 -33.06 -2.02
N SER A 363 -25.41 -32.32 -3.05
CA SER A 363 -26.02 -32.38 -4.38
C SER A 363 -25.92 -33.78 -5.01
N ALA A 364 -24.75 -34.42 -4.92
CA ALA A 364 -24.57 -35.79 -5.39
C ALA A 364 -25.44 -36.80 -4.61
N GLN A 365 -25.57 -36.62 -3.30
CA GLN A 365 -26.44 -37.44 -2.45
C GLN A 365 -27.92 -37.26 -2.82
N ALA A 366 -28.38 -36.03 -3.00
CA ALA A 366 -29.75 -35.73 -3.44
C ALA A 366 -30.06 -36.38 -4.79
N LYS A 367 -29.13 -36.34 -5.75
CA LYS A 367 -29.28 -37.04 -7.05
C LYS A 367 -29.40 -38.55 -6.89
N ARG A 368 -28.59 -39.16 -6.01
CA ARG A 368 -28.67 -40.60 -5.71
C ARG A 368 -30.02 -40.98 -5.09
N GLN A 369 -30.51 -40.18 -4.14
CA GLN A 369 -31.83 -40.38 -3.52
C GLN A 369 -32.95 -40.27 -4.54
N ALA A 370 -32.94 -39.23 -5.40
CA ALA A 370 -33.92 -39.09 -6.47
C ALA A 370 -33.94 -40.30 -7.41
N SER A 371 -32.76 -40.80 -7.82
CA SER A 371 -32.66 -42.01 -8.65
C SER A 371 -33.19 -43.27 -7.94
N GLN A 372 -32.97 -43.37 -6.63
CA GLN A 372 -33.50 -44.48 -5.82
C GLN A 372 -35.03 -44.41 -5.68
N GLU A 373 -35.58 -43.22 -5.46
CA GLU A 373 -37.03 -43.00 -5.42
C GLU A 373 -37.70 -43.33 -6.76
N ASP A 374 -37.11 -42.92 -7.88
CA ASP A 374 -37.62 -43.25 -9.22
C ASP A 374 -37.61 -44.77 -9.48
N LEU A 375 -36.56 -45.47 -9.03
CA LEU A 375 -36.50 -46.93 -9.13
C LEU A 375 -37.60 -47.61 -8.29
N LEU A 376 -37.85 -47.11 -7.08
CA LEU A 376 -38.92 -47.61 -6.21
C LEU A 376 -40.30 -47.31 -6.80
N ARG A 377 -40.52 -46.11 -7.35
CA ARG A 377 -41.75 -45.75 -8.07
C ARG A 377 -42.00 -46.66 -9.26
N LYS A 378 -40.96 -46.95 -10.05
CA LYS A 378 -41.06 -47.89 -11.18
C LYS A 378 -41.43 -49.30 -10.73
N LYS A 379 -40.77 -49.82 -9.70
CA LYS A 379 -41.11 -51.14 -9.12
C LYS A 379 -42.54 -51.18 -8.58
N ALA A 380 -43.00 -50.12 -7.91
CA ALA A 380 -44.37 -50.02 -7.43
C ALA A 380 -45.39 -50.04 -8.58
N SER A 381 -45.12 -49.31 -9.66
CA SER A 381 -45.94 -49.32 -10.88
C SER A 381 -45.98 -50.69 -11.57
N ASP A 382 -44.84 -51.38 -11.67
CA ASP A 382 -44.74 -52.72 -12.23
C ASP A 382 -45.53 -53.75 -11.39
N LEU A 383 -45.44 -53.66 -10.05
CA LEU A 383 -46.20 -54.51 -9.14
C LEU A 383 -47.71 -54.24 -9.24
N GLN A 384 -48.13 -52.98 -9.32
CA GLN A 384 -49.52 -52.60 -9.52
C GLN A 384 -50.06 -53.14 -10.86
N SER A 385 -49.28 -53.01 -11.94
CA SER A 385 -49.64 -53.54 -13.26
C SER A 385 -49.78 -55.06 -13.25
N ARG A 386 -48.89 -55.77 -12.55
CA ARG A 386 -48.98 -57.22 -12.35
C ARG A 386 -50.21 -57.62 -11.54
N ALA A 387 -50.54 -56.88 -10.48
CA ALA A 387 -51.72 -57.13 -9.67
C ALA A 387 -53.02 -56.93 -10.48
N VAL A 388 -53.11 -55.86 -11.27
CA VAL A 388 -54.25 -55.60 -12.17
C VAL A 388 -54.38 -56.72 -13.21
N LYS A 389 -53.26 -57.18 -13.80
CA LYS A 389 -53.28 -58.28 -14.76
C LYS A 389 -53.74 -59.60 -14.11
N ALA A 390 -53.23 -59.92 -12.92
CA ALA A 390 -53.64 -61.11 -12.18
C ALA A 390 -55.14 -61.09 -11.85
N ASP A 391 -55.69 -59.95 -11.42
CA ASP A 391 -57.14 -59.79 -11.19
C ASP A 391 -57.97 -59.97 -12.47
N GLN A 392 -57.48 -59.47 -13.62
CA GLN A 392 -58.11 -59.69 -14.91
C GLN A 392 -58.08 -61.16 -15.34
N ASP A 393 -56.93 -61.83 -15.19
CA ASP A 393 -56.76 -63.25 -15.50
C ASP A 393 -57.67 -64.13 -14.61
N GLU A 394 -57.77 -63.80 -13.31
CA GLU A 394 -58.69 -64.45 -12.35
C GLU A 394 -60.16 -64.27 -12.78
N LYS A 395 -60.57 -63.05 -13.15
CA LYS A 395 -61.92 -62.77 -13.67
C LYS A 395 -62.23 -63.52 -14.96
N MET A 396 -61.26 -63.63 -15.86
CA MET A 396 -61.41 -64.39 -17.10
C MET A 396 -61.56 -65.89 -16.82
N LYS A 397 -60.79 -66.43 -15.87
CA LYS A 397 -60.92 -67.81 -15.40
C LYS A 397 -62.29 -68.07 -14.77
N GLN A 398 -62.77 -67.18 -13.89
CA GLN A 398 -64.11 -67.30 -13.29
C GLN A 398 -65.23 -67.29 -14.35
N LYS A 399 -65.13 -66.43 -15.36
CA LYS A 399 -66.08 -66.42 -16.50
C LYS A 399 -66.01 -67.72 -17.28
N SER A 400 -64.81 -68.21 -17.59
CA SER A 400 -64.59 -69.52 -18.23
C SER A 400 -65.27 -70.63 -17.44
N ASP A 401 -65.00 -70.73 -16.14
CA ASP A 401 -65.54 -71.78 -15.26
C ASP A 401 -67.07 -71.69 -15.15
N MET A 402 -67.64 -70.47 -15.07
CA MET A 402 -69.08 -70.26 -15.10
C MET A 402 -69.70 -70.74 -16.43
N THR A 403 -69.08 -70.42 -17.57
CA THR A 403 -69.56 -70.90 -18.87
C THR A 403 -69.45 -72.41 -19.03
N ALA A 404 -68.41 -73.02 -18.47
CA ALA A 404 -68.25 -74.48 -18.43
C ALA A 404 -69.35 -75.13 -17.58
N LYS A 405 -69.63 -74.58 -16.38
CA LYS A 405 -70.74 -75.02 -15.53
C LYS A 405 -72.09 -74.93 -16.23
N LEU A 406 -72.40 -73.80 -16.87
CA LEU A 406 -73.65 -73.63 -17.62
C LEU A 406 -73.78 -74.61 -18.79
N LYS A 407 -72.68 -74.94 -19.48
CA LYS A 407 -72.68 -75.96 -20.54
C LYS A 407 -72.96 -77.34 -19.96
N GLN A 408 -72.33 -77.69 -18.83
CA GLN A 408 -72.56 -78.95 -18.14
C GLN A 408 -74.02 -79.07 -17.66
N GLU A 409 -74.58 -78.02 -17.05
CA GLU A 409 -75.99 -77.98 -16.66
C GLU A 409 -76.94 -78.14 -17.85
N ARG A 410 -76.66 -77.48 -18.99
CA ARG A 410 -77.43 -77.67 -20.23
C ARG A 410 -77.32 -79.11 -20.75
N GLN A 411 -76.17 -79.75 -20.59
CA GLN A 411 -75.95 -81.12 -21.03
C GLN A 411 -76.70 -82.11 -20.14
N LEU A 412 -76.63 -81.94 -18.82
CA LEU A 412 -77.44 -82.69 -17.84
C LEU A 412 -78.94 -82.48 -18.07
N ALA A 413 -79.37 -81.26 -18.40
CA ALA A 413 -80.77 -80.98 -18.73
C ALA A 413 -81.22 -81.70 -20.01
N LYS A 414 -80.37 -81.77 -21.04
CA LYS A 414 -80.63 -82.56 -22.25
C LYS A 414 -80.70 -84.05 -21.96
N GLU A 415 -79.75 -84.58 -21.19
CA GLU A 415 -79.73 -85.99 -20.77
C GLU A 415 -80.98 -86.34 -19.97
N LYS A 416 -81.37 -85.47 -19.02
CA LYS A 416 -82.62 -85.62 -18.26
C LYS A 416 -83.84 -85.59 -19.17
N ALA A 417 -83.93 -84.64 -20.11
CA ALA A 417 -85.05 -84.58 -21.06
C ALA A 417 -85.11 -85.81 -21.98
N THR A 418 -83.96 -86.34 -22.43
CA THR A 418 -83.92 -87.59 -23.20
C THR A 418 -84.35 -88.78 -22.37
N TRP A 419 -83.92 -88.85 -21.11
CA TRP A 419 -84.32 -89.91 -20.18
C TRP A 419 -85.81 -89.85 -19.87
N GLU A 420 -86.37 -88.67 -19.60
CA GLU A 420 -87.81 -88.46 -19.40
C GLU A 420 -88.62 -88.82 -20.65
N SER A 421 -88.14 -88.46 -21.84
CA SER A 421 -88.75 -88.85 -23.12
C SER A 421 -88.74 -90.37 -23.33
N GLU A 422 -87.61 -91.02 -23.07
CA GLU A 422 -87.48 -92.48 -23.17
C GLU A 422 -88.36 -93.21 -22.15
N MET A 423 -88.39 -92.72 -20.91
CA MET A 423 -89.25 -93.23 -19.83
C MET A 423 -90.73 -93.12 -20.22
N THR A 424 -91.15 -91.97 -20.75
CA THR A 424 -92.53 -91.74 -21.23
C THR A 424 -92.89 -92.70 -22.37
N LYS A 425 -91.99 -92.90 -23.33
CA LYS A 425 -92.17 -93.87 -24.42
C LYS A 425 -92.28 -95.30 -23.91
N ARG A 426 -91.46 -95.70 -22.92
CA ARG A 426 -91.57 -97.03 -22.28
C ARG A 426 -92.92 -97.21 -21.59
N ILE A 427 -93.35 -96.22 -20.81
CA ILE A 427 -94.66 -96.25 -20.14
C ILE A 427 -95.79 -96.35 -21.18
N GLN A 428 -95.75 -95.56 -22.25
CA GLN A 428 -96.73 -95.64 -23.34
C GLN A 428 -96.73 -97.00 -24.04
N ALA A 429 -95.55 -97.56 -24.33
CA ALA A 429 -95.44 -98.88 -24.95
C ALA A 429 -95.99 -99.99 -24.02
N GLU A 430 -95.67 -99.94 -22.73
CA GLU A 430 -96.19 -100.89 -21.74
C GLU A 430 -97.72 -100.74 -21.57
N LEU A 431 -98.24 -99.52 -21.58
CA LEU A 431 -99.68 -99.24 -21.53
C LEU A 431 -100.39 -99.79 -22.78
N MET A 432 -99.85 -99.54 -23.97
CA MET A 432 -100.37 -100.06 -25.24
C MET A 432 -100.30 -101.59 -25.29
N GLU A 433 -99.25 -102.21 -24.76
CA GLU A 433 -99.15 -103.67 -24.61
C GLU A 433 -100.18 -104.22 -23.61
N ARG A 434 -100.42 -103.54 -22.50
CA ARG A 434 -101.49 -103.92 -21.55
C ARG A 434 -102.88 -103.77 -22.19
N MET A 435 -103.13 -102.70 -22.95
CA MET A 435 -104.37 -102.52 -23.70
C MET A 435 -104.55 -103.58 -24.79
N LYS A 436 -103.49 -103.93 -25.53
CA LYS A 436 -103.53 -105.03 -26.51
C LYS A 436 -103.84 -106.37 -25.85
N ARG A 437 -103.21 -106.67 -24.70
CA ARG A 437 -103.51 -107.88 -23.90
C ARG A 437 -104.95 -107.89 -23.39
N ALA A 438 -105.48 -106.74 -22.99
CA ALA A 438 -106.89 -106.61 -22.60
C ALA A 438 -107.86 -106.80 -23.79
N LEU A 439 -107.46 -106.38 -24.99
CA LEU A 439 -108.27 -106.52 -26.22
C LEU A 439 -108.21 -107.90 -26.87
N HIS A 440 -107.11 -108.66 -26.70
CA HIS A 440 -106.94 -110.01 -27.26
C HIS A 440 -107.14 -111.13 -26.21
N GLY A 441 -107.66 -110.77 -25.03
CA GLY A 441 -107.96 -111.67 -23.93
C GLY A 441 -109.42 -112.12 -23.85
N GLN A 442 -110.12 -112.19 -24.98
CA GLN A 442 -111.44 -112.85 -25.12
C GLN A 442 -111.41 -113.91 -26.21
#